data_AF-A0A7W8D4F3-F1
#
_entry.id   AF-A0A7W8D4F3-F1
#
_cell.length_a   1.000
_cell.length_b   1.000
_cell.length_c   1.000
_cell.angle_alpha   90.00
_cell.angle_beta   90.00
_cell.angle_gamma   90.00
#
_symmetry.space_group_name_H-M   'P 1'
#
loop_
_entity.id
_entity.type
_entity.pdbx_description
1 polymer ?
#
loop_
_entity_poly.entity_id
_entity_poly.type
_entity_poly.pdbx_seq_one_letter_code
_entity_poly.pdbx_strand_id
1 'polypeptide(L)'
;MSRYALLAASLALSLGACTWVKMDPDGATVRVARAGDSLAGCTRKGEVAVSVRDRVGFYERNDLKVRDELETMARNEASSLAADTVQPLNQPSAGEQRFAAYACGSGYRPRTADQPADAPPRQDEAETFPIRENDAAMPK
;
A
#
# COMPACT_ATOMS: atom_id res chain seq x y z
N MET A 1 -40.92 -4.50 -26.56
CA MET A 1 -39.80 -5.45 -26.41
C MET A 1 -38.43 -4.80 -26.63
N SER A 2 -38.21 -4.04 -27.71
CA SER A 2 -36.92 -3.37 -28.01
C SER A 2 -36.43 -2.37 -26.93
N ARG A 3 -37.32 -1.61 -26.28
CA ARG A 3 -36.94 -0.63 -25.24
C ARG A 3 -36.35 -1.26 -23.98
N TYR A 4 -36.86 -2.42 -23.58
CA TYR A 4 -36.33 -3.18 -22.44
C TYR A 4 -35.00 -3.86 -22.78
N ALA A 5 -34.81 -4.29 -24.03
CA ALA A 5 -33.54 -4.82 -24.50
C ALA A 5 -32.44 -3.74 -24.50
N LEU A 6 -32.76 -2.49 -24.87
CA LEU A 6 -31.82 -1.37 -24.80
C LEU A 6 -31.48 -0.97 -23.36
N LEU A 7 -32.46 -1.00 -22.44
CA LEU A 7 -32.24 -0.78 -21.01
C LEU A 7 -31.40 -1.89 -20.35
N ALA A 8 -31.66 -3.15 -20.70
CA ALA A 8 -30.87 -4.28 -20.22
C ALA A 8 -29.42 -4.24 -20.76
N ALA A 9 -29.24 -3.87 -22.04
CA ALA A 9 -27.92 -3.73 -22.64
C ALA A 9 -27.12 -2.57 -22.02
N SER A 10 -27.76 -1.43 -21.74
CA SER A 10 -27.10 -0.29 -21.09
C SER A 10 -26.74 -0.57 -19.63
N LEU A 11 -27.60 -1.29 -18.89
CA LEU A 11 -27.27 -1.74 -17.54
C LEU A 11 -26.12 -2.76 -17.53
N ALA A 12 -26.07 -3.68 -18.50
CA ALA A 12 -24.97 -4.64 -18.63
C ALA A 12 -23.62 -3.97 -18.93
N LEU A 13 -23.60 -2.88 -19.72
CA LEU A 13 -22.38 -2.12 -20.00
C LEU A 13 -21.87 -1.33 -18.79
N SER A 14 -22.72 -0.99 -17.82
CA SER A 14 -22.33 -0.22 -16.63
C SER A 14 -21.55 -1.02 -15.57
N LEU A 15 -21.49 -2.36 -15.71
CA LEU A 15 -20.74 -3.25 -14.80
C LEU A 15 -19.22 -3.25 -15.04
N GLY A 16 -18.71 -2.48 -15.99
CA GLY A 16 -17.29 -2.42 -16.37
C GLY A 16 -16.36 -1.60 -15.44
N ALA A 17 -16.81 -1.18 -14.26
CA ALA A 17 -16.05 -0.31 -13.37
C ALA A 17 -15.05 -1.03 -12.43
N CYS A 18 -14.53 -2.20 -12.81
CA CYS A 18 -13.50 -2.91 -12.05
C CYS A 18 -12.09 -2.38 -12.39
N THR A 19 -11.78 -1.12 -12.08
CA THR A 19 -10.46 -0.52 -12.38
C THR A 19 -9.42 -0.72 -11.27
N TRP A 20 -9.47 -1.83 -10.54
CA TRP A 20 -8.53 -2.11 -9.45
C TRP A 20 -7.29 -2.82 -9.97
N VAL A 21 -6.09 -2.44 -9.49
CA VAL A 21 -4.86 -3.16 -9.82
C VAL A 21 -4.84 -4.49 -9.07
N LYS A 22 -4.90 -5.60 -9.81
CA LYS A 22 -4.83 -6.93 -9.21
C LYS A 22 -3.39 -7.25 -8.80
N MET A 23 -3.19 -7.67 -7.56
CA MET A 23 -1.90 -8.19 -7.10
C MET A 23 -1.53 -9.45 -7.89
N ASP A 24 -0.32 -9.46 -8.45
CA ASP A 24 0.30 -10.64 -9.05
C ASP A 24 0.84 -11.58 -7.95
N PRO A 25 0.70 -12.92 -8.07
CA PRO A 25 1.30 -13.86 -7.13
C PRO A 25 2.80 -13.59 -6.83
N ASP A 26 3.59 -13.25 -7.85
CA ASP A 26 5.01 -12.95 -7.68
C ASP A 26 5.20 -11.58 -7.01
N GLY A 27 4.39 -10.59 -7.40
CA GLY A 27 4.34 -9.27 -6.76
C GLY A 27 3.95 -9.33 -5.28
N ALA A 28 3.14 -10.32 -4.87
CA ALA A 28 2.75 -10.53 -3.49
C ALA A 28 3.95 -10.85 -2.57
N THR A 29 5.04 -11.38 -3.14
CA THR A 29 6.29 -11.67 -2.40
C THR A 29 7.19 -10.44 -2.24
N VAL A 30 6.97 -9.40 -3.04
CA VAL A 30 7.75 -8.15 -3.01
C VAL A 30 7.32 -7.32 -1.81
N ARG A 31 8.28 -6.87 -1.01
CA ARG A 31 8.09 -6.01 0.17
C ARG A 31 8.18 -4.54 -0.22
N VAL A 32 7.56 -3.67 0.58
CA VAL A 32 7.65 -2.21 0.38
C VAL A 32 8.39 -1.62 1.59
N ALA A 33 9.57 -1.06 1.33
CA ALA A 33 10.33 -0.31 2.31
C ALA A 33 9.79 1.12 2.42
N ARG A 34 9.91 1.76 3.59
CA ARG A 34 9.53 3.16 3.72
C ARG A 34 10.50 4.03 2.93
N ALA A 35 10.03 5.20 2.50
CA ALA A 35 10.91 6.22 1.95
C ALA A 35 12.04 6.52 2.93
N GLY A 36 13.30 6.43 2.47
CA GLY A 36 14.47 6.71 3.30
C GLY A 36 14.93 5.58 4.24
N ASP A 37 14.23 4.44 4.32
CA ASP A 37 14.74 3.26 5.02
C ASP A 37 16.11 2.85 4.46
N SER A 38 17.02 2.45 5.35
CA SER A 38 18.32 1.92 4.94
C SER A 38 18.16 0.53 4.32
N LEU A 39 18.63 0.39 3.08
CA LEU A 39 18.67 -0.87 2.32
C LEU A 39 20.11 -1.41 2.25
N ALA A 40 20.90 -1.21 3.30
CA ALA A 40 22.26 -1.72 3.38
C ALA A 40 22.28 -3.25 3.23
N GLY A 41 23.16 -3.75 2.38
CA GLY A 41 23.25 -5.18 2.04
C GLY A 41 22.27 -5.64 0.95
N CYS A 42 21.35 -4.79 0.50
CA CYS A 42 20.52 -5.07 -0.67
C CYS A 42 21.24 -4.71 -1.97
N THR A 43 21.01 -5.48 -3.03
CA THR A 43 21.48 -5.16 -4.38
C THR A 43 20.40 -4.40 -5.14
N ARG A 44 20.71 -3.20 -5.63
CA ARG A 44 19.78 -2.46 -6.51
C ARG A 44 19.62 -3.21 -7.84
N LYS A 45 18.38 -3.50 -8.21
CA LYS A 45 18.00 -4.20 -9.45
C LYS A 45 17.52 -3.26 -10.54
N GLY A 46 16.99 -2.09 -10.15
CA GLY A 46 16.56 -1.09 -11.11
C GLY A 46 15.60 -0.08 -10.49
N GLU A 47 14.74 0.47 -11.33
CA GLU A 47 13.69 1.40 -10.97
C GLU A 47 12.41 1.00 -11.72
N VAL A 48 11.28 1.09 -11.05
CA VAL A 48 9.95 0.91 -11.64
C VAL A 48 9.21 2.24 -11.60
N ALA A 49 8.65 2.63 -12.74
CA ALA A 49 7.79 3.79 -12.86
C ALA A 49 6.38 3.29 -13.13
N VAL A 50 5.43 3.69 -12.29
CA VAL A 50 4.06 3.18 -12.31
C VAL A 50 3.06 4.32 -12.38
N SER A 51 1.92 4.05 -12.99
CA SER A 51 0.86 5.02 -13.20
C SER A 51 -0.49 4.35 -13.02
N VAL A 52 -1.39 4.99 -12.29
CA VAL A 52 -2.79 4.61 -12.15
C VAL A 52 -3.66 5.80 -12.47
N ARG A 53 -4.94 5.55 -12.73
CA ARG A 53 -5.88 6.65 -12.89
C ARG A 53 -6.00 7.39 -11.56
N ASP A 54 -5.89 8.70 -11.53
CA ASP A 54 -6.09 9.53 -10.34
C ASP A 54 -7.38 10.34 -10.39
N ARG A 55 -7.96 10.53 -11.58
CA ARG A 55 -9.19 11.30 -11.80
C ARG A 55 -10.16 10.62 -12.75
N VAL A 56 -11.47 10.79 -12.55
CA VAL A 56 -12.50 10.41 -13.53
C VAL A 56 -13.35 11.63 -13.86
N GLY A 57 -13.22 12.14 -15.10
CA GLY A 57 -13.84 13.40 -15.50
C GLY A 57 -13.31 14.56 -14.65
N PHE A 58 -14.20 15.21 -13.89
CA PHE A 58 -13.87 16.31 -12.98
C PHE A 58 -13.69 15.87 -11.52
N TYR A 59 -13.79 14.58 -11.23
CA TYR A 59 -13.73 14.04 -9.87
C TYR A 59 -12.37 13.40 -9.58
N GLU A 60 -11.70 13.86 -8.54
CA GLU A 60 -10.49 13.22 -8.02
C GLU A 60 -10.83 11.91 -7.32
N ARG A 61 -10.01 10.88 -7.56
CA ARG A 61 -10.08 9.62 -6.82
C ARG A 61 -9.47 9.83 -5.44
N ASN A 62 -9.79 8.91 -4.54
CA ASN A 62 -9.24 8.92 -3.19
C ASN A 62 -7.72 8.68 -3.22
N ASP A 63 -6.95 9.61 -2.67
CA ASP A 63 -5.48 9.54 -2.67
C ASP A 63 -4.92 8.30 -1.98
N LEU A 64 -5.56 7.81 -0.91
CA LEU A 64 -5.12 6.57 -0.26
C LEU A 64 -5.27 5.37 -1.19
N LYS A 65 -6.38 5.31 -1.95
CA LYS A 65 -6.59 4.26 -2.96
C LYS A 65 -5.62 4.36 -4.13
N VAL A 66 -5.36 5.55 -4.63
CA VAL A 66 -4.35 5.77 -5.68
C VAL A 66 -2.97 5.29 -5.21
N ARG A 67 -2.60 5.58 -3.96
CA ARG A 67 -1.34 5.12 -3.36
C ARG A 67 -1.26 3.60 -3.23
N ASP A 68 -2.31 2.96 -2.72
CA ASP A 68 -2.36 1.50 -2.57
C ASP A 68 -2.25 0.78 -3.93
N GLU A 69 -2.87 1.34 -4.96
CA GLU A 69 -2.82 0.80 -6.33
C GLU A 69 -1.43 1.01 -6.97
N LEU A 70 -0.79 2.16 -6.75
CA LEU A 70 0.58 2.41 -7.20
C LEU A 70 1.58 1.46 -6.54
N GLU A 71 1.45 1.23 -5.23
CA GLU A 71 2.29 0.27 -4.52
C GLU A 71 2.10 -1.15 -5.07
N THR A 72 0.84 -1.54 -5.30
CA THR A 72 0.51 -2.85 -5.90
C THR A 72 1.16 -2.99 -7.28
N MET A 73 1.03 -1.98 -8.13
CA MET A 73 1.65 -1.98 -9.46
C MET A 73 3.18 -2.05 -9.37
N ALA A 74 3.79 -1.28 -8.47
CA ALA A 74 5.23 -1.27 -8.28
C ALA A 74 5.77 -2.66 -7.88
N ARG A 75 5.04 -3.36 -7.01
CA ARG A 75 5.36 -4.74 -6.61
C ARG A 75 5.23 -5.72 -7.76
N ASN A 76 4.15 -5.62 -8.54
CA ASN A 76 3.96 -6.46 -9.72
C ASN A 76 5.09 -6.28 -10.74
N GLU A 77 5.49 -5.04 -11.02
CA GLU A 77 6.58 -4.77 -11.98
C GLU A 77 7.96 -5.18 -11.45
N ALA A 78 8.18 -5.07 -10.13
CA ALA A 78 9.47 -5.38 -9.52
C ALA A 78 9.87 -6.86 -9.63
N SER A 79 8.90 -7.79 -9.71
CA SER A 79 9.19 -9.22 -9.89
C SER A 79 9.95 -9.49 -11.19
N SER A 80 9.63 -8.75 -12.27
CA SER A 80 10.32 -8.84 -13.57
C SER A 80 11.81 -8.45 -13.50
N LEU A 81 12.18 -7.66 -12.50
CA LEU A 81 13.56 -7.23 -12.23
C LEU A 81 14.30 -8.19 -11.26
N ALA A 82 13.68 -9.32 -10.90
CA ALA A 82 14.16 -10.20 -9.83
C ALA A 82 14.43 -9.44 -8.52
N ALA A 83 13.58 -8.45 -8.22
CA ALA A 83 13.59 -7.71 -6.98
C ALA A 83 12.55 -8.28 -6.00
N ASP A 84 12.86 -8.21 -4.71
CA ASP A 84 11.99 -8.67 -3.61
C ASP A 84 11.60 -7.53 -2.67
N THR A 85 12.04 -6.30 -2.97
CA THR A 85 11.80 -5.09 -2.19
C THR A 85 11.72 -3.88 -3.12
N VAL A 86 10.70 -3.04 -2.96
CA VAL A 86 10.61 -1.72 -3.59
C VAL A 86 10.65 -0.62 -2.55
N GLN A 87 11.22 0.53 -2.90
CA GLN A 87 11.24 1.72 -2.06
C GLN A 87 10.80 2.94 -2.88
N PRO A 88 9.83 3.73 -2.41
CA PRO A 88 9.40 4.93 -3.11
C PRO A 88 10.54 5.95 -3.19
N LEU A 89 10.75 6.52 -4.38
CA LEU A 89 11.77 7.55 -4.64
C LEU A 89 11.21 8.97 -4.50
N ASN A 90 9.90 9.10 -4.72
CA ASN A 90 9.17 10.35 -4.65
C ASN A 90 7.79 10.13 -4.04
N GLN A 91 7.14 11.25 -3.66
CA GLN A 91 5.72 11.23 -3.33
C GLN A 91 4.90 10.98 -4.60
N PRO A 92 3.75 10.28 -4.50
CA PRO A 92 2.82 10.16 -5.61
C PRO A 92 2.37 11.53 -6.12
N SER A 93 2.27 11.68 -7.43
CA SER A 93 1.82 12.91 -8.07
C SER A 93 1.11 12.58 -9.37
N ALA A 94 -0.09 13.14 -9.58
CA ALA A 94 -0.89 12.94 -10.79
C ALA A 94 -1.08 11.45 -11.17
N GLY A 95 -1.30 10.60 -10.17
CA GLY A 95 -1.44 9.16 -10.37
C GLY A 95 -0.14 8.44 -10.73
N GLU A 96 1.02 9.07 -10.61
CA GLU A 96 2.33 8.50 -10.95
C GLU A 96 3.26 8.44 -9.73
N GLN A 97 4.11 7.42 -9.70
CA GLN A 97 5.19 7.31 -8.70
C GLN A 97 6.33 6.43 -9.22
N ARG A 98 7.57 6.73 -8.78
CA ARG A 98 8.75 5.91 -9.04
C ARG A 98 9.19 5.19 -7.77
N PHE A 99 9.66 3.97 -7.95
CA PHE A 99 10.22 3.16 -6.89
C PHE A 99 11.56 2.58 -7.33
N ALA A 100 12.55 2.59 -6.45
CA ALA A 100 13.75 1.80 -6.64
C ALA A 100 13.47 0.34 -6.25
N ALA A 101 13.96 -0.60 -7.05
CA ALA A 101 13.75 -2.03 -6.87
C ALA A 101 15.06 -2.69 -6.44
N TYR A 102 14.98 -3.56 -5.43
CA TYR A 102 16.13 -4.19 -4.77
C TYR A 102 15.91 -5.68 -4.57
N ALA A 103 16.99 -6.45 -4.59
CA ALA A 103 17.04 -7.80 -4.05
C ALA A 103 17.76 -7.76 -2.69
N CYS A 104 17.01 -8.03 -1.64
CA CYS A 104 17.46 -7.94 -0.26
C CYS A 104 17.55 -9.31 0.44
N GLY A 105 16.95 -10.36 -0.13
CA GLY A 105 16.89 -11.70 0.44
C GLY A 105 16.00 -11.80 1.68
N SER A 106 15.98 -12.99 2.29
CA SER A 106 15.16 -13.32 3.46
C SER A 106 15.60 -12.62 4.75
N GLY A 107 16.84 -12.13 4.82
CA GLY A 107 17.40 -11.46 5.99
C GLY A 107 16.96 -10.00 6.17
N TYR A 108 16.47 -9.35 5.11
CA TYR A 108 16.01 -7.97 5.21
C TYR A 108 14.68 -7.87 5.96
N ARG A 109 14.73 -7.15 7.08
CA ARG A 109 13.56 -6.74 7.87
C ARG A 109 13.45 -5.22 7.78
N PRO A 110 12.43 -4.66 7.11
CA PRO A 110 12.20 -3.23 7.14
C PRO A 110 12.01 -2.78 8.60
N ARG A 111 12.61 -1.67 8.99
CA ARG A 111 12.53 -1.16 10.35
C ARG A 111 11.06 -0.75 10.61
N THR A 112 10.38 -1.43 11.52
CA THR A 112 9.04 -1.00 11.96
C THR A 112 9.16 0.36 12.63
N ALA A 113 8.18 1.25 12.41
CA ALA A 113 8.17 2.63 12.92
C ALA A 113 8.29 2.76 14.46
N ASP A 114 8.12 1.65 15.19
CA ASP A 114 8.17 1.60 16.66
C ASP A 114 9.52 1.20 17.27
N GLN A 115 10.59 1.04 16.48
CA GLN A 115 11.92 0.72 17.01
C GLN A 115 12.82 1.97 17.04
N PRO A 116 12.93 2.68 18.18
CA PRO A 116 13.94 3.72 18.35
C PRO A 116 15.32 3.16 18.02
N ALA A 117 16.17 3.97 17.40
CA ALA A 117 17.47 3.54 16.91
C ALA A 117 18.37 2.90 17.99
N ASP A 118 18.10 3.18 19.27
CA ASP A 118 18.86 2.75 20.45
C ASP A 118 17.99 2.30 21.65
N ALA A 119 16.80 1.70 21.43
CA ALA A 119 15.96 1.27 22.55
C ALA A 119 16.49 -0.01 23.24
N PRO A 120 16.70 -0.02 24.59
CA PRO A 120 16.87 -1.26 25.34
C PRO A 120 15.60 -2.13 25.26
N PRO A 121 15.67 -3.46 25.52
CA PRO A 121 14.50 -4.33 25.46
C PRO A 121 13.40 -3.81 26.40
N ARG A 122 12.27 -3.36 25.82
CA ARG A 122 11.10 -2.91 26.59
C ARG A 122 10.46 -4.10 27.29
N GLN A 123 10.39 -4.03 28.62
CA GLN A 123 9.65 -4.96 29.48
C GLN A 123 8.24 -4.45 29.82
N ASP A 124 7.79 -3.37 29.20
CA ASP A 124 6.53 -2.70 29.56
C ASP A 124 5.65 -2.58 28.31
N GLU A 125 4.96 -3.67 28.00
CA GLU A 125 3.78 -3.65 27.13
C GLU A 125 2.64 -2.98 27.90
N ALA A 126 1.80 -2.21 27.19
CA ALA A 126 0.71 -1.45 27.80
C ALA A 126 -0.26 -2.37 28.57
N GLU A 127 -0.23 -2.32 29.90
CA GLU A 127 -1.22 -2.99 30.73
C GLU A 127 -2.57 -2.25 30.64
N THR A 128 -3.57 -2.89 30.03
CA THR A 128 -4.96 -2.46 30.12
C THR A 128 -5.51 -2.78 31.51
N PHE A 129 -5.69 -1.76 32.35
CA PHE A 129 -6.40 -1.89 33.63
C PHE A 129 -7.90 -2.09 33.38
N PRO A 130 -8.55 -3.11 33.97
CA PRO A 130 -10.00 -3.20 33.92
C PRO A 130 -10.60 -2.02 34.69
N ILE A 131 -11.57 -1.34 34.08
CA ILE A 131 -12.37 -0.32 34.77
C ILE A 131 -13.16 -1.04 35.86
N ARG A 132 -12.85 -0.77 37.13
CA ARG A 132 -13.68 -1.25 38.24
C ARG A 132 -15.00 -0.47 38.21
N GLU A 133 -16.08 -1.19 37.97
CA GLU A 133 -17.47 -0.68 37.91
C GLU A 133 -18.01 -0.23 39.29
N ASN A 134 -17.30 0.63 40.03
CA ASN A 134 -17.78 1.12 41.34
C ASN A 134 -17.53 2.60 41.63
N ASP A 135 -17.11 3.41 40.64
CA ASP A 135 -17.00 4.87 40.80
C ASP A 135 -18.27 5.62 40.35
N ALA A 136 -19.44 5.02 40.53
CA ALA A 136 -20.73 5.73 40.46
C ALA A 136 -21.00 6.44 41.80
N ALA A 137 -20.23 7.49 42.08
CA ALA A 137 -20.56 8.47 43.11
C ALA A 137 -20.21 9.88 42.60
N MET A 138 -21.10 10.45 41.80
CA MET A 138 -21.13 11.89 41.52
C MET A 138 -21.73 12.59 42.76
N PRO A 139 -21.02 13.48 43.46
CA PRO A 139 -21.67 14.33 44.47
C PRO A 139 -22.62 15.30 43.77
N LYS A 140 -23.82 15.47 44.34
CA LYS A 140 -24.85 16.41 43.88
C LYS A 140 -24.39 17.86 43.98
#